data_AF-A0A519BHD9-F1
#
_entry.id   AF-A0A519BHD9-F1
#
_cell.length_a   1.000
_cell.length_b   1.000
_cell.length_c   1.000
_cell.angle_alpha   90.00
_cell.angle_beta   90.00
_cell.angle_gamma   90.00
#
_symmetry.space_group_name_H-M   'P 1'
#
loop_
_entity.id
_entity.type
_entity.pdbx_description
1 polymer ?
#
loop_
_entity_poly.entity_id
_entity_poly.type
_entity_poly.pdbx_seq_one_letter_code
_entity_poly.pdbx_strand_id
1 'polypeptide(L)'
;MGKQRRVDLSKKDIILFKFLYKHRYANLKAINILYMVKIKTLYARLKKISNFGYIKVLKVKNMENIYTLDIKGYQVLKESFENDIKYFNININRVALNNNANHHLIIAEIGAILNNRNIDYEIDLNIKKTKPDWLLVPDLILIKNKIAFEIELEYKSMIKYEKKLAALQNTKEINKLIYIVRGNANKFKEKLIKIDEYKGGKTLDERIILDETIKKLEVLNLDDFIADIDNSDYI
;
A
#
# COMPACT_ATOMS: atom_id res chain seq x y z
N MET A 1 27.74 27.52 23.47
CA MET A 1 27.05 26.67 22.48
C MET A 1 26.77 25.31 23.11
N GLY A 2 25.51 24.95 23.36
CA GLY A 2 25.18 23.64 23.96
C GLY A 2 25.56 22.50 23.01
N LYS A 3 26.25 21.46 23.52
CA LYS A 3 26.52 20.23 22.75
C LYS A 3 25.19 19.71 22.19
N GLN A 4 25.00 19.80 20.88
CA GLN A 4 23.89 19.10 20.22
C GLN A 4 24.07 17.61 20.50
N ARG A 5 23.20 17.06 21.36
CA ARG A 5 23.16 15.61 21.59
C ARG A 5 22.90 14.95 20.24
N ARG A 6 23.70 13.96 19.85
CA ARG A 6 23.40 13.15 18.66
C ARG A 6 22.39 12.07 19.04
N VAL A 7 21.56 11.64 18.10
CA VAL A 7 20.76 10.42 18.25
C VAL A 7 21.45 9.31 17.50
N ASP A 8 21.80 8.26 18.22
CA ASP A 8 22.26 7.03 17.59
C ASP A 8 21.07 6.36 16.90
N LEU A 9 21.14 6.31 15.57
CA LEU A 9 20.19 5.63 14.71
C LEU A 9 20.55 4.14 14.67
N SER A 10 19.57 3.29 15.00
CA SER A 10 19.69 1.85 14.88
C SER A 10 19.35 1.40 13.45
N LYS A 11 19.70 0.15 13.10
CA LYS A 11 19.26 -0.47 11.84
C LYS A 11 17.75 -0.45 11.67
N LYS A 12 16.97 -0.61 12.76
CA LYS A 12 15.50 -0.53 12.73
C LYS A 12 14.99 0.86 12.33
N ASP A 13 15.69 1.93 12.70
CA ASP A 13 15.27 3.28 12.29
C ASP A 13 15.54 3.52 10.81
N ILE A 14 16.61 2.95 10.26
CA ILE A 14 16.87 3.00 8.82
C ILE A 14 15.76 2.23 8.07
N ILE A 15 15.35 1.06 8.58
CA ILE A 15 14.20 0.31 8.03
C ILE A 15 12.92 1.16 8.09
N LEU A 16 12.65 1.83 9.20
CA LEU A 16 11.53 2.77 9.33
C LEU A 16 11.58 3.88 8.29
N PHE A 17 12.76 4.46 8.07
CA PHE A 17 12.90 5.54 7.10
C PHE A 17 12.64 5.04 5.69
N LYS A 18 13.20 3.88 5.31
CA LYS A 18 12.91 3.22 4.01
C LYS A 18 11.42 2.96 3.86
N PHE A 19 10.77 2.48 4.91
CA PHE A 19 9.34 2.21 4.93
C PHE A 19 8.51 3.49 4.76
N LEU A 20 8.79 4.54 5.51
CA LEU A 20 8.13 5.85 5.39
C LEU A 20 8.43 6.53 4.06
N TYR A 21 9.60 6.32 3.47
CA TYR A 21 9.90 6.78 2.11
C TYR A 21 9.01 6.06 1.09
N LYS A 22 8.91 4.73 1.19
CA LYS A 22 8.12 3.90 0.29
C LYS A 22 6.62 4.13 0.41
N HIS A 23 6.09 4.38 1.60
CA HIS A 23 4.64 4.56 1.85
C HIS A 23 4.20 6.02 2.02
N ARG A 24 5.15 6.95 2.11
CA ARG A 24 4.99 8.37 2.47
C ARG A 24 4.49 8.63 3.90
N TYR A 25 3.50 7.87 4.37
CA TYR A 25 2.90 8.03 5.69
C TYR A 25 2.55 6.66 6.30
N ALA A 26 2.56 6.57 7.62
CA ALA A 26 2.12 5.39 8.36
C ALA A 26 1.54 5.77 9.73
N ASN A 27 0.61 4.97 10.23
CA ASN A 27 0.10 5.12 11.61
C ASN A 27 0.97 4.32 12.60
N LEU A 28 0.64 4.44 13.90
CA LEU A 28 1.36 3.71 14.94
C LEU A 28 1.23 2.19 14.78
N LYS A 29 0.06 1.71 14.33
CA LYS A 29 -0.21 0.29 14.09
C LYS A 29 0.74 -0.32 13.06
N ALA A 30 0.86 0.27 11.87
CA ALA A 30 1.77 -0.18 10.82
C ALA A 30 3.23 -0.18 11.29
N ILE A 31 3.67 0.86 12.00
CA ILE A 31 5.04 0.92 12.53
C ILE A 31 5.27 -0.14 13.61
N ASN A 32 4.26 -0.43 14.44
CA ASN A 32 4.35 -1.48 15.43
C ASN A 32 4.50 -2.86 14.80
N ILE A 33 3.77 -3.13 13.72
CA ILE A 33 3.94 -4.34 12.91
C ILE A 33 5.38 -4.42 12.38
N LEU A 34 5.93 -3.32 11.88
CA LEU A 34 7.31 -3.28 11.35
C LEU A 34 8.37 -3.56 12.43
N TYR A 35 8.18 -3.07 13.65
CA TYR A 35 9.18 -3.20 14.72
C TYR A 35 9.04 -4.49 15.55
N MET A 36 7.81 -4.99 15.70
CA MET A 36 7.40 -6.05 16.64
C MET A 36 7.90 -5.81 18.07
N VAL A 37 7.56 -4.66 18.66
CA VAL A 37 7.96 -4.32 20.03
C VAL A 37 6.77 -3.84 20.85
N LYS A 38 6.96 -3.69 22.17
CA LYS A 38 5.93 -3.09 23.02
C LYS A 38 5.64 -1.65 22.57
N ILE A 39 4.36 -1.29 22.45
CA ILE A 39 3.90 0.03 21.99
C ILE A 39 4.56 1.18 22.78
N LYS A 40 4.72 1.03 24.10
CA LYS A 40 5.40 2.04 24.94
C LYS A 40 6.84 2.29 24.51
N THR A 41 7.60 1.24 24.19
CA THR A 41 8.97 1.32 23.71
C THR A 41 9.03 1.98 22.33
N LEU A 42 8.12 1.59 21.44
CA LEU A 42 8.01 2.19 20.12
C LEU A 42 7.71 3.69 20.22
N TYR A 43 6.72 4.07 21.02
CA TYR A 43 6.35 5.47 21.20
C TYR A 43 7.52 6.32 21.72
N ALA A 44 8.27 5.81 22.71
CA ALA A 44 9.46 6.48 23.19
C ALA A 44 10.53 6.66 22.10
N ARG A 45 10.73 5.63 21.24
CA ARG A 45 11.66 5.72 20.12
C ARG A 45 11.19 6.73 19.06
N LEU A 46 9.92 6.67 18.66
CA LEU A 46 9.31 7.59 17.68
C LEU A 46 9.38 9.05 18.16
N LYS A 47 9.07 9.30 19.44
CA LYS A 47 9.21 10.63 20.06
C LYS A 47 10.66 11.10 20.02
N LYS A 48 11.62 10.22 20.34
CA LYS A 48 13.05 10.55 20.25
C LYS A 48 13.43 10.92 18.83
N ILE A 49 13.23 10.07 17.82
CA ILE A 49 13.65 10.38 16.44
C ILE A 49 12.89 11.57 15.82
N SER A 50 11.64 11.81 16.23
CA SER A 50 10.87 12.98 15.80
C SER A 50 11.43 14.28 16.39
N ASN A 51 11.77 14.32 17.68
CA ASN A 51 12.38 15.49 18.32
C ASN A 51 13.70 15.92 17.67
N PHE A 52 14.41 15.02 17.00
CA PHE A 52 15.65 15.32 16.28
C PHE A 52 15.43 15.67 14.81
N GLY A 53 14.19 15.62 14.34
CA GLY A 53 13.78 16.04 12.99
C GLY A 53 13.99 14.99 11.91
N TYR A 54 14.07 13.70 12.26
CA TYR A 54 14.14 12.63 11.26
C TYR A 54 12.76 12.25 10.71
N ILE A 55 11.73 12.37 11.54
CA ILE A 55 10.34 12.13 11.16
C ILE A 55 9.44 13.24 11.71
N LYS A 56 8.35 13.50 11.01
CA LYS A 56 7.31 14.44 11.41
C LYS A 56 6.04 13.71 11.81
N VAL A 57 5.41 14.17 12.88
CA VAL A 57 4.08 13.70 13.31
C VAL A 57 3.03 14.65 12.78
N LEU A 58 2.12 14.14 11.96
CA LEU A 58 0.96 14.84 11.45
C LEU A 58 -0.24 14.52 12.35
N LYS A 59 -0.89 15.57 12.85
CA LYS A 59 -2.15 15.45 13.60
C LYS A 59 -3.31 15.62 12.64
N VAL A 60 -4.12 14.59 12.50
CA VAL A 60 -5.31 14.59 11.65
C VAL A 60 -6.54 14.45 12.55
N LYS A 61 -7.57 15.26 12.30
CA LYS A 61 -8.79 15.23 13.11
C LYS A 61 -9.40 13.83 13.05
N ASN A 62 -9.73 13.26 14.21
CA ASN A 62 -10.34 11.93 14.36
C ASN A 62 -9.49 10.74 13.86
N MET A 63 -8.18 10.92 13.70
CA MET A 63 -7.27 9.81 13.37
C MET A 63 -6.11 9.77 14.37
N GLU A 64 -5.49 8.60 14.47
CA GLU A 64 -4.25 8.44 15.22
C GLU A 64 -3.11 9.29 14.62
N ASN A 65 -2.04 9.46 15.40
CA ASN A 65 -0.83 10.11 14.91
C ASN A 65 -0.31 9.43 13.64
N ILE A 66 -0.16 10.23 12.59
CA ILE A 66 0.43 9.78 11.33
C ILE A 66 1.88 10.26 11.29
N TYR A 67 2.79 9.36 10.94
CA TYR A 67 4.21 9.62 10.86
C TYR A 67 4.64 9.70 9.39
N THR A 68 5.50 10.65 9.07
CA THR A 68 6.08 10.82 7.74
C THR A 68 7.56 11.13 7.84
N LEU A 69 8.32 10.88 6.77
CA LEU A 69 9.74 11.18 6.72
C LEU A 69 9.94 12.70 6.65
N ASP A 70 10.83 13.23 7.48
CA ASP A 70 11.23 14.64 7.43
C ASP A 70 12.52 14.80 6.60
N ILE A 71 12.92 16.03 6.28
CA ILE A 71 14.06 16.36 5.42
C ILE A 71 15.35 15.66 5.91
N LYS A 72 15.62 15.66 7.22
CA LYS A 72 16.82 14.99 7.74
C LYS A 72 16.74 13.47 7.63
N GLY A 73 15.56 12.88 7.84
CA GLY A 73 15.37 11.44 7.65
C GLY A 73 15.61 11.04 6.19
N TYR A 74 15.16 11.87 5.25
CA TYR A 74 15.44 11.70 3.82
C TYR A 74 16.94 11.83 3.50
N GLN A 75 17.63 12.79 4.08
CA GLN A 75 19.09 12.94 3.91
C GLN A 75 19.85 11.69 4.36
N VAL A 76 19.50 11.14 5.53
CA VAL A 76 20.09 9.88 6.01
C VAL A 76 19.88 8.74 5.01
N LEU A 77 18.69 8.64 4.40
CA LEU A 77 18.45 7.64 3.36
C LEU A 77 19.33 7.88 2.14
N LYS A 78 19.36 9.12 1.63
CA LYS A 78 20.17 9.47 0.46
C LYS A 78 21.66 9.14 0.65
N GLU A 79 22.21 9.40 1.83
CA GLU A 79 23.60 9.07 2.16
C GLU A 79 23.84 7.56 2.28
N SER A 80 22.80 6.79 2.62
CA SER A 80 22.88 5.32 2.74
C SER A 80 22.65 4.56 1.43
N PHE A 81 22.25 5.24 0.35
CA PHE A 81 21.96 4.64 -0.96
C PHE A 81 22.68 5.41 -2.07
N GLU A 82 23.70 4.79 -2.66
CA GLU A 82 24.50 5.50 -3.67
C GLU A 82 23.79 5.73 -5.02
N ASN A 83 22.68 5.06 -5.40
CA ASN A 83 22.11 5.28 -6.76
C ASN A 83 20.59 5.09 -6.99
N ASP A 84 19.76 4.62 -6.03
CA ASP A 84 18.38 4.18 -6.36
C ASP A 84 17.24 5.12 -5.95
N ILE A 85 17.53 6.23 -5.27
CA ILE A 85 16.49 7.20 -4.87
C ILE A 85 16.29 8.22 -5.99
N LYS A 86 15.46 7.89 -6.99
CA LYS A 86 14.97 8.87 -7.97
C LYS A 86 14.21 9.96 -7.22
N TYR A 87 14.78 11.18 -7.25
CA TYR A 87 14.27 12.42 -6.65
C TYR A 87 12.74 12.46 -6.54
N PHE A 88 12.22 12.07 -5.37
CA PHE A 88 10.84 12.38 -5.04
C PHE A 88 10.83 13.79 -4.49
N ASN A 89 10.33 14.73 -5.30
CA ASN A 89 10.06 16.10 -4.87
C ASN A 89 8.83 16.04 -3.96
N ILE A 90 9.03 15.63 -2.70
CA ILE A 90 7.96 15.56 -1.71
C ILE A 90 7.57 16.99 -1.41
N ASN A 91 6.50 17.46 -2.05
CA ASN A 91 5.81 18.66 -1.60
C ASN A 91 5.07 18.28 -0.30
N ILE A 92 5.81 18.18 0.81
CA ILE A 92 5.38 17.77 2.16
C ILE A 92 4.17 18.61 2.63
N ASN A 93 3.96 19.78 2.02
CA ASN A 93 2.94 20.75 2.38
C ASN A 93 1.57 20.53 1.73
N ARG A 94 1.38 19.50 0.89
CA ARG A 94 0.07 19.16 0.32
C ARG A 94 -0.26 17.68 0.45
N VAL A 95 -0.19 17.15 1.67
CA VAL A 95 -1.12 16.08 2.02
C VAL A 95 -2.47 16.76 2.18
N ALA A 96 -3.22 16.87 1.08
CA ALA A 96 -4.65 17.00 1.21
C ALA A 96 -5.10 15.73 1.93
N LEU A 97 -5.18 15.79 3.26
CA LEU A 97 -5.76 14.79 4.15
C LEU A 97 -7.27 14.73 3.88
N ASN A 98 -7.61 14.40 2.64
CA ASN A 98 -8.95 14.13 2.15
C ASN A 98 -9.15 12.62 2.10
N ASN A 99 -10.38 12.19 1.80
CA ASN A 99 -11.00 10.86 1.88
C ASN A 99 -10.14 9.58 1.61
N ASN A 100 -8.95 9.68 1.02
CA ASN A 100 -8.05 8.56 0.74
C ASN A 100 -6.98 8.30 1.84
N ALA A 101 -6.93 9.08 2.92
CA ALA A 101 -5.94 8.87 3.99
C ALA A 101 -6.04 7.47 4.61
N ASN A 102 -7.25 7.00 4.91
CA ASN A 102 -7.49 5.65 5.45
C ASN A 102 -7.02 4.55 4.49
N HIS A 103 -7.26 4.72 3.19
CA HIS A 103 -6.79 3.80 2.15
C HIS A 103 -5.27 3.66 2.14
N HIS A 104 -4.56 4.78 2.16
CA HIS A 104 -3.10 4.76 2.24
C HIS A 104 -2.56 4.17 3.54
N LEU A 105 -3.23 4.39 4.67
CA LEU A 105 -2.81 3.78 5.94
C LEU A 105 -2.97 2.26 5.91
N ILE A 106 -4.00 1.73 5.27
CA ILE A 106 -4.19 0.28 5.12
C ILE A 106 -3.14 -0.32 4.17
N ILE A 107 -2.82 0.37 3.06
CA ILE A 107 -1.67 0.01 2.21
C ILE A 107 -0.39 -0.08 3.04
N ALA A 108 -0.17 0.89 3.93
CA ALA A 108 0.99 0.90 4.82
C ALA A 108 0.95 -0.27 5.82
N GLU A 109 -0.20 -0.59 6.42
CA GLU A 109 -0.33 -1.74 7.31
C GLU A 109 0.04 -3.05 6.60
N ILE A 110 -0.53 -3.31 5.42
CA ILE A 110 -0.18 -4.49 4.61
C ILE A 110 1.30 -4.46 4.23
N GLY A 111 1.82 -3.32 3.79
CA GLY A 111 3.23 -3.18 3.44
C GLY A 111 4.17 -3.39 4.63
N ALA A 112 3.76 -3.07 5.85
CA ALA A 112 4.55 -3.29 7.06
C ALA A 112 4.66 -4.79 7.36
N ILE A 113 3.55 -5.51 7.20
CA ILE A 113 3.51 -6.96 7.32
C ILE A 113 4.45 -7.60 6.29
N LEU A 114 4.34 -7.21 5.01
CA LEU A 114 5.20 -7.72 3.94
C LEU A 114 6.69 -7.44 4.21
N ASN A 115 7.00 -6.24 4.69
CA ASN A 115 8.39 -5.85 4.99
C ASN A 115 8.97 -6.66 6.15
N ASN A 116 8.18 -6.89 7.21
CA ASN A 116 8.58 -7.71 8.34
C ASN A 116 8.92 -9.16 7.90
N ARG A 117 8.19 -9.68 6.92
CA ARG A 117 8.44 -11.00 6.32
C ARG A 117 9.52 -11.02 5.24
N ASN A 118 10.20 -9.90 4.99
CA ASN A 118 11.18 -9.74 3.90
C ASN A 118 10.61 -10.11 2.52
N ILE A 119 9.33 -9.81 2.28
CA ILE A 119 8.70 -10.01 0.98
C ILE A 119 8.87 -8.72 0.17
N ASP A 120 9.41 -8.86 -1.03
CA ASP A 120 9.57 -7.74 -1.94
C ASP A 120 8.25 -7.37 -2.62
N TYR A 121 7.93 -6.08 -2.53
CA TYR A 121 6.71 -5.52 -3.12
C TYR A 121 6.96 -4.16 -3.76
N GLU A 122 6.06 -3.73 -4.61
CA GLU A 122 5.99 -2.37 -5.15
C GLU A 122 4.64 -1.74 -4.78
N ILE A 123 4.62 -0.41 -4.73
CA ILE A 123 3.40 0.38 -4.50
C ILE A 123 3.30 1.36 -5.65
N ASP A 124 2.15 1.43 -6.31
CA ASP A 124 1.93 2.52 -7.26
C ASP A 124 1.46 3.77 -6.52
N LEU A 125 2.43 4.58 -6.07
CA LEU A 125 2.15 5.87 -5.46
C LEU A 125 1.88 7.00 -6.48
N ASN A 126 1.87 6.71 -7.78
CA ASN A 126 1.57 7.69 -8.82
C ASN A 126 0.06 7.84 -9.00
N ILE A 127 -0.58 8.49 -8.03
CA ILE A 127 -2.02 8.85 -8.02
C ILE A 127 -2.46 9.68 -9.27
N LYS A 128 -1.56 10.06 -10.19
CA LYS A 128 -1.84 11.09 -11.23
C LYS A 128 -1.21 10.90 -12.61
N LYS A 129 -0.61 9.77 -12.95
CA LYS A 129 -0.29 9.53 -14.38
C LYS A 129 -1.50 8.87 -15.02
N THR A 130 -2.02 9.49 -16.07
CA THR A 130 -2.97 8.89 -17.02
C THR A 130 -2.32 7.68 -17.66
N LYS A 131 -2.29 6.58 -16.91
CA LYS A 131 -1.98 5.26 -17.44
C LYS A 131 -3.09 4.92 -18.43
N PRO A 132 -2.77 4.22 -19.54
CA PRO A 132 -3.80 3.79 -20.47
C PRO A 132 -4.87 2.96 -19.74
N ASP A 133 -6.14 3.10 -20.11
CA ASP A 133 -7.27 2.39 -19.46
C ASP A 133 -7.12 0.85 -19.49
N TRP A 134 -6.26 0.32 -20.37
CA TRP A 134 -5.97 -1.10 -20.51
C TRP A 134 -4.87 -1.63 -19.57
N LEU A 135 -4.14 -0.75 -18.86
CA LEU A 135 -3.06 -1.18 -17.95
C LEU A 135 -3.61 -1.38 -16.53
N LEU A 136 -3.32 -2.53 -15.92
CA LEU A 136 -3.71 -2.78 -14.54
C LEU A 136 -2.89 -1.91 -13.59
N VAL A 137 -3.59 -1.15 -12.74
CA VAL A 137 -2.97 -0.29 -11.71
C VAL A 137 -3.47 -0.72 -10.33
N PRO A 138 -2.75 -1.63 -9.65
CA PRO A 138 -3.08 -2.07 -8.31
C PRO A 138 -2.47 -1.17 -7.24
N ASP A 139 -2.94 -1.31 -6.00
CA ASP A 139 -2.39 -0.60 -4.85
C ASP A 139 -1.00 -1.13 -4.47
N LEU A 140 -0.81 -2.46 -4.55
CA LEU A 140 0.41 -3.18 -4.20
C LEU A 140 0.67 -4.32 -5.19
N ILE A 141 1.94 -4.64 -5.47
CA ILE A 141 2.34 -5.80 -6.27
C ILE A 141 3.45 -6.56 -5.56
N LEU A 142 3.30 -7.88 -5.38
CA LEU A 142 4.40 -8.75 -4.96
C LEU A 142 5.31 -9.04 -6.16
N ILE A 143 6.61 -8.76 -6.03
CA ILE A 143 7.53 -8.80 -7.17
C ILE A 143 7.74 -10.24 -7.66
N LYS A 144 7.95 -11.18 -6.72
CA LYS A 144 8.31 -12.57 -7.02
C LYS A 144 7.22 -13.33 -7.76
N ASN A 145 5.99 -13.31 -7.23
CA ASN A 145 4.87 -14.11 -7.74
C ASN A 145 3.94 -13.31 -8.66
N LYS A 146 4.22 -12.00 -8.85
CA LYS A 146 3.41 -11.07 -9.63
C LYS A 146 1.93 -11.08 -9.23
N ILE A 147 1.69 -11.10 -7.92
CA ILE A 147 0.36 -11.00 -7.32
C ILE A 147 0.09 -9.53 -7.04
N ALA A 148 -1.01 -9.02 -7.60
CA ALA A 148 -1.49 -7.68 -7.39
C ALA A 148 -2.54 -7.66 -6.26
N PHE A 149 -2.51 -6.62 -5.43
CA PHE A 149 -3.54 -6.34 -4.44
C PHE A 149 -4.28 -5.05 -4.77
N GLU A 150 -5.61 -5.09 -4.68
CA GLU A 150 -6.48 -3.93 -4.71
C GLU A 150 -7.24 -3.87 -3.39
N ILE A 151 -7.18 -2.74 -2.70
CA ILE A 151 -7.92 -2.56 -1.44
C ILE A 151 -9.23 -1.83 -1.77
N GLU A 152 -10.35 -2.35 -1.28
CA GLU A 152 -11.68 -1.76 -1.49
C GLU A 152 -12.32 -1.44 -0.13
N LEU A 153 -12.26 -0.17 0.28
CA LEU A 153 -12.90 0.30 1.52
C LEU A 153 -14.36 0.69 1.32
N GLU A 154 -14.70 1.14 0.12
CA GLU A 154 -16.02 1.59 -0.27
C GLU A 154 -16.28 1.13 -1.70
N TYR A 155 -17.48 0.64 -2.00
CA TYR A 155 -17.77 0.12 -3.33
C TYR A 155 -17.75 1.21 -4.41
N LYS A 156 -16.81 1.08 -5.35
CA LYS A 156 -16.81 1.81 -6.62
C LYS A 156 -18.03 1.48 -7.52
N SER A 157 -18.20 2.29 -8.57
CA SER A 157 -19.19 2.08 -9.63
C SER A 157 -18.86 0.84 -10.47
N MET A 158 -19.88 0.25 -11.10
CA MET A 158 -19.75 -0.92 -11.99
C MET A 158 -18.70 -0.70 -13.08
N ILE A 159 -18.75 0.46 -13.76
CA ILE A 159 -17.81 0.85 -14.83
C ILE A 159 -16.34 0.78 -14.36
N LYS A 160 -16.03 1.15 -13.10
CA LYS A 160 -14.66 1.08 -12.59
C LYS A 160 -14.16 -0.35 -12.46
N TYR A 161 -15.03 -1.28 -12.06
CA TYR A 161 -14.68 -2.71 -12.02
C TYR A 161 -14.55 -3.29 -13.42
N GLU A 162 -15.46 -2.95 -14.35
CA GLU A 162 -15.37 -3.40 -15.74
C GLU A 162 -14.03 -3.04 -16.37
N LYS A 163 -13.59 -1.79 -16.22
CA LYS A 163 -12.27 -1.34 -16.71
C LYS A 163 -11.13 -2.12 -16.06
N LYS A 164 -11.18 -2.34 -14.75
CA LYS A 164 -10.12 -3.06 -14.03
C LYS A 164 -10.04 -4.54 -14.40
N LEU A 165 -11.19 -5.19 -14.61
CA LEU A 165 -11.27 -6.56 -15.11
C LEU A 165 -10.75 -6.69 -16.55
N ALA A 166 -11.08 -5.73 -17.42
CA ALA A 166 -10.53 -5.68 -18.77
C ALA A 166 -9.01 -5.47 -18.75
N ALA A 167 -8.50 -4.61 -17.87
CA ALA A 167 -7.07 -4.39 -17.70
C ALA A 167 -6.36 -5.66 -17.20
N LEU A 168 -6.94 -6.39 -16.24
CA LEU A 168 -6.39 -7.65 -15.75
C LEU A 168 -6.29 -8.71 -16.85
N GLN A 169 -7.33 -8.85 -17.66
CA GLN A 169 -7.34 -9.78 -18.79
C GLN A 169 -6.21 -9.50 -19.78
N ASN A 170 -5.96 -8.23 -20.08
CA ASN A 170 -4.93 -7.81 -21.03
C ASN A 170 -3.52 -7.77 -20.43
N THR A 171 -3.39 -7.94 -19.11
CA THR A 171 -2.09 -7.92 -18.42
C THR A 171 -1.53 -9.34 -18.30
N LYS A 172 -0.47 -9.64 -19.06
CA LYS A 172 0.23 -10.94 -18.98
C LYS A 172 1.15 -11.04 -17.76
N GLU A 173 1.62 -9.91 -17.26
CA GLU A 173 2.62 -9.87 -16.18
C GLU A 173 2.04 -10.21 -14.81
N ILE A 174 0.72 -10.11 -14.62
CA ILE A 174 0.05 -10.32 -13.34
C ILE A 174 -0.63 -11.68 -13.34
N ASN A 175 -0.17 -12.54 -12.43
CA ASN A 175 -0.68 -13.89 -12.28
C ASN A 175 -2.05 -13.90 -11.60
N LYS A 176 -2.24 -13.01 -10.61
CA LYS A 176 -3.43 -12.96 -9.78
C LYS A 176 -3.69 -11.54 -9.27
N LEU A 177 -4.96 -11.16 -9.21
CA LEU A 177 -5.43 -9.94 -8.55
C LEU A 177 -6.29 -10.32 -7.35
N ILE A 178 -5.84 -9.89 -6.18
CA ILE A 178 -6.52 -10.12 -4.91
C ILE A 178 -7.19 -8.81 -4.48
N TYR A 179 -8.51 -8.81 -4.42
CA TYR A 179 -9.28 -7.74 -3.79
C TYR A 179 -9.33 -7.96 -2.29
N ILE A 180 -8.85 -6.98 -1.52
CA ILE A 180 -8.96 -6.96 -0.07
C ILE A 180 -10.07 -5.97 0.29
N VAL A 181 -11.20 -6.48 0.77
CA VAL A 181 -12.42 -5.68 0.92
C VAL A 181 -12.81 -5.47 2.37
N ARG A 182 -13.33 -4.28 2.68
CA ARG A 182 -13.97 -4.02 3.97
C ARG A 182 -15.44 -4.46 3.92
N GLY A 183 -15.76 -5.61 4.50
CA GLY A 183 -17.12 -6.14 4.57
C GLY A 183 -17.27 -7.56 4.00
N ASN A 184 -18.42 -7.85 3.40
CA ASN A 184 -18.72 -9.20 2.93
C ASN A 184 -18.01 -9.53 1.61
N ALA A 185 -16.90 -10.27 1.70
CA ALA A 185 -16.09 -10.71 0.56
C ALA A 185 -16.89 -11.56 -0.45
N ASN A 186 -17.78 -12.44 0.01
CA ASN A 186 -18.60 -13.29 -0.87
C ASN A 186 -19.56 -12.44 -1.71
N LYS A 187 -20.25 -11.48 -1.09
CA LYS A 187 -21.15 -10.55 -1.80
C LYS A 187 -20.39 -9.72 -2.83
N PHE A 188 -19.16 -9.31 -2.51
CA PHE A 188 -18.33 -8.58 -3.47
C PHE A 188 -17.86 -9.46 -4.63
N LYS A 189 -17.49 -10.71 -4.35
CA LYS A 189 -17.14 -11.71 -5.37
C LYS A 189 -18.30 -11.96 -6.33
N GLU A 190 -19.52 -12.16 -5.82
CA GLU A 190 -20.72 -12.28 -6.64
C GLU A 190 -20.97 -11.05 -7.52
N LYS A 191 -20.70 -9.84 -6.99
CA LYS A 191 -20.80 -8.61 -7.76
C LYS A 191 -19.78 -8.59 -8.91
N LEU A 192 -18.53 -8.97 -8.66
CA LEU A 192 -17.50 -9.03 -9.71
C LEU A 192 -17.86 -10.06 -10.79
N ILE A 193 -18.36 -11.23 -10.40
CA ILE A 193 -18.83 -12.27 -11.33
C ILE A 193 -19.93 -11.72 -12.24
N LYS A 194 -20.97 -11.09 -11.66
CA LYS A 194 -22.05 -10.47 -12.45
C LYS A 194 -21.52 -9.41 -13.41
N ILE A 195 -20.56 -8.59 -12.97
CA ILE A 195 -19.97 -7.54 -13.83
C ILE A 195 -19.20 -8.16 -15.01
N ASP A 196 -18.50 -9.28 -14.77
CA ASP A 196 -17.79 -10.01 -15.82
C ASP A 196 -18.77 -10.64 -16.82
N GLU A 197 -19.85 -11.27 -16.34
CA GLU A 197 -20.91 -11.89 -17.15
C GLU A 197 -21.66 -10.88 -18.05
N TYR A 198 -21.91 -9.66 -17.54
CA TYR A 198 -22.66 -8.62 -18.27
C TYR A 198 -21.89 -7.99 -19.45
N LYS A 199 -20.60 -8.30 -19.64
CA LYS A 199 -19.83 -7.91 -20.84
C LYS A 199 -20.15 -8.76 -22.07
N GLY A 200 -20.93 -9.83 -21.93
CA GLY A 200 -21.30 -10.78 -22.99
C GLY A 200 -22.11 -10.23 -24.17
N GLY A 201 -22.27 -8.91 -24.33
CA GLY A 201 -22.94 -8.36 -25.50
C GLY A 201 -22.77 -6.86 -25.65
N LYS A 202 -21.92 -6.44 -26.61
CA LYS A 202 -22.18 -5.24 -27.44
C LYS A 202 -21.34 -5.09 -28.71
N THR A 203 -20.23 -5.81 -28.92
CA THR A 203 -19.55 -5.88 -30.24
C THR A 203 -18.88 -7.25 -30.49
N LEU A 204 -18.55 -7.56 -31.75
CA LEU A 204 -18.00 -8.85 -32.20
C LEU A 204 -16.50 -9.03 -31.88
N ASP A 205 -15.73 -7.96 -31.69
CA ASP A 205 -14.29 -8.01 -31.41
C ASP A 205 -13.93 -8.10 -29.90
N GLU A 206 -14.91 -7.95 -29.01
CA GLU A 206 -14.73 -7.89 -27.55
C GLU A 206 -15.10 -9.21 -26.82
N ARG A 207 -15.29 -10.32 -27.55
CA ARG A 207 -15.82 -11.59 -27.02
C ARG A 207 -14.76 -12.63 -26.66
N ILE A 208 -13.81 -12.31 -25.78
CA ILE A 208 -12.98 -13.35 -25.14
C ILE A 208 -12.80 -13.08 -23.65
N ILE A 209 -13.85 -13.21 -22.84
CA ILE A 209 -13.66 -13.62 -21.44
C ILE A 209 -14.84 -14.50 -21.09
N LEU A 210 -14.61 -15.73 -20.64
CA LEU A 210 -15.61 -16.36 -19.75
C LEU A 210 -14.98 -17.17 -18.59
N ASP A 211 -13.78 -17.77 -18.71
CA ASP A 211 -13.24 -18.61 -17.62
C ASP A 211 -11.90 -18.16 -17.00
N GLU A 212 -11.02 -17.48 -17.74
CA GLU A 212 -9.65 -17.23 -17.26
C GLU A 212 -9.53 -16.02 -16.31
N THR A 213 -10.28 -14.94 -16.54
CA THR A 213 -10.19 -13.72 -15.71
C THR A 213 -10.65 -14.00 -14.28
N ILE A 214 -11.78 -14.69 -14.10
CA ILE A 214 -12.28 -15.08 -12.77
C ILE A 214 -11.28 -15.99 -12.05
N LYS A 215 -10.58 -16.90 -12.75
CA LYS A 215 -9.53 -17.74 -12.16
C LYS A 215 -8.32 -16.94 -11.65
N LYS A 216 -8.08 -15.76 -12.22
CA LYS A 216 -7.05 -14.82 -11.75
C LYS A 216 -7.54 -13.90 -10.63
N LEU A 217 -8.80 -14.00 -10.20
CA LEU A 217 -9.36 -13.17 -9.16
C LEU A 217 -9.50 -13.91 -7.84
N GLU A 218 -9.23 -13.19 -6.77
CA GLU A 218 -9.62 -13.59 -5.44
C GLU A 218 -10.13 -12.40 -4.64
N VAL A 219 -11.03 -12.67 -3.71
CA VAL A 219 -11.60 -11.66 -2.82
C VAL A 219 -11.41 -12.13 -1.39
N LEU A 220 -10.70 -11.34 -0.60
CA LEU A 220 -10.43 -11.59 0.81
C LEU A 220 -11.07 -10.48 1.63
N ASN A 221 -11.55 -10.82 2.82
CA ASN A 221 -11.93 -9.82 3.81
C ASN A 221 -10.66 -9.17 4.38
N LEU A 222 -10.70 -7.86 4.62
CA LEU A 222 -9.56 -7.09 5.12
C LEU A 222 -9.09 -7.54 6.51
N ASP A 223 -10.03 -7.75 7.44
CA ASP A 223 -9.70 -8.09 8.82
C ASP A 223 -9.14 -9.52 8.89
N ASP A 224 -9.78 -10.46 8.16
CA ASP A 224 -9.31 -11.85 8.05
C ASP A 224 -7.93 -11.90 7.37
N PHE A 225 -7.73 -11.15 6.28
CA PHE A 225 -6.43 -11.08 5.61
C PHE A 225 -5.37 -10.57 6.58
N ILE A 226 -5.58 -9.47 7.29
CA ILE A 226 -4.58 -8.95 8.23
C ILE A 226 -4.27 -9.96 9.34
N ALA A 227 -5.25 -10.73 9.80
CA ALA A 227 -5.07 -11.74 10.84
C ALA A 227 -4.34 -13.01 10.35
N ASP A 228 -4.68 -13.51 9.16
CA ASP A 228 -4.27 -14.83 8.67
C ASP A 228 -3.21 -14.80 7.56
N ILE A 229 -2.66 -13.63 7.25
CA ILE A 229 -1.63 -13.49 6.23
C ILE A 229 -0.35 -14.32 6.49
N ASP A 230 -0.14 -14.86 7.70
CA ASP A 230 0.92 -15.85 7.97
C ASP A 230 0.63 -17.25 7.38
N ASN A 231 -0.64 -17.57 7.13
CA ASN A 231 -1.10 -18.85 6.61
C ASN A 231 -1.61 -18.76 5.16
N SER A 232 -1.48 -17.59 4.52
CA SER A 232 -1.98 -17.40 3.17
C SER A 232 -1.00 -17.97 2.15
N ASP A 233 -1.49 -18.79 1.23
CA ASP A 233 -0.70 -19.38 0.11
C ASP A 233 -0.12 -18.33 -0.87
N TYR A 234 -0.35 -17.04 -0.62
CA TYR A 234 0.03 -15.93 -1.50
C TYR A 234 1.44 -15.40 -1.24
N ILE A 235 2.03 -15.75 -0.10
CA ILE A 235 3.30 -15.23 0.44
C ILE A 235 4.37 -16.32 0.43
#